data_AF-A0A3P7LKG8-F1
#
_entry.id   AF-A0A3P7LKG8-F1
#
_cell.length_a   1.000
_cell.length_b   1.000
_cell.length_c   1.000
_cell.angle_alpha   90.00
_cell.angle_beta   90.00
_cell.angle_gamma   90.00
#
_symmetry.space_group_name_H-M   'P 1'
#
loop_
_entity.id
_entity.type
_entity.pdbx_description
1 polymer ?
#
loop_
_entity_poly.entity_id
_entity_poly.type
_entity_poly.pdbx_seq_one_letter_code
_entity_poly.pdbx_strand_id
1 'polypeptide(L)'
;MRTIPLANVFAYYKSTGNVKDGSAFFLSYCAPTSEHMEWRKIVIARKKPRPFYVQPVTFENADKTITLKNYPGSNEGIIQSFVDRYSSQRKFGPAALKALKSVWDRDQAYFPPPAAK
;
A
#
# COMPACT_ATOMS: atom_id res chain seq x y z
N MET A 1 42.39 -3.95 -10.67
CA MET A 1 41.31 -3.02 -10.26
C MET A 1 40.28 -3.81 -9.46
N ARG A 2 40.12 -3.55 -8.15
CA ARG A 2 39.06 -4.16 -7.35
C ARG A 2 37.78 -3.36 -7.56
N THR A 3 36.76 -3.97 -8.17
CA THR A 3 35.42 -3.37 -8.29
C THR A 3 34.83 -3.18 -6.90
N ILE A 4 34.52 -1.94 -6.53
CA ILE A 4 33.84 -1.64 -5.27
C ILE A 4 32.40 -2.19 -5.38
N PRO A 5 31.90 -2.95 -4.40
CA PRO A 5 30.54 -3.47 -4.42
C PRO A 5 29.51 -2.34 -4.51
N LEU A 6 28.48 -2.51 -5.36
CA LEU A 6 27.36 -1.57 -5.53
C LEU A 6 26.74 -1.14 -4.19
N ALA A 7 26.63 -2.08 -3.25
CA ALA A 7 26.09 -1.85 -1.91
C ALA A 7 26.91 -0.83 -1.11
N ASN A 8 28.25 -0.81 -1.27
CA ASN A 8 29.12 0.11 -0.54
C ASN A 8 28.98 1.54 -1.06
N VAL A 9 28.78 1.71 -2.37
CA VAL A 9 28.55 3.02 -3.01
C VAL A 9 27.20 3.60 -2.58
N PHE A 10 26.14 2.77 -2.58
CA PHE A 10 24.83 3.20 -2.12
C PHE A 10 24.82 3.57 -0.62
N ALA A 11 25.47 2.76 0.22
CA ALA A 11 25.63 3.04 1.65
C ALA A 11 26.40 4.35 1.90
N TYR A 12 27.46 4.62 1.13
CA TYR A 12 28.23 5.87 1.23
C TYR A 12 27.37 7.11 0.98
N TYR A 13 26.63 7.16 -0.14
CA TYR A 13 25.78 8.32 -0.46
C TYR A 13 24.66 8.52 0.56
N LYS A 14 24.07 7.42 1.05
CA LYS A 14 23.08 7.47 2.12
C LYS A 14 23.66 8.03 3.43
N SER A 15 24.79 7.48 3.89
CA SER A 15 25.40 7.86 5.18
C SER A 15 25.96 9.29 5.18
N THR A 16 26.39 9.78 4.02
CA THR A 16 26.90 11.15 3.87
C THR A 16 25.80 12.16 3.52
N GLY A 17 24.57 11.71 3.29
CA GLY A 17 23.48 12.58 2.84
C GLY A 17 23.76 13.26 1.49
N ASN A 18 24.65 12.69 0.67
CA ASN A 18 24.99 13.26 -0.64
C ASN A 18 23.86 12.97 -1.65
N VAL A 19 22.83 13.80 -1.59
CA VAL A 19 21.63 13.70 -2.45
C VAL A 19 22.00 13.88 -3.92
N LYS A 20 22.88 14.83 -4.25
CA LYS A 20 23.22 15.15 -5.65
C LYS A 20 23.78 13.92 -6.37
N ASP A 21 24.84 13.33 -5.82
CA ASP A 21 25.53 12.22 -6.48
C ASP A 21 24.80 10.90 -6.25
N GLY A 22 24.17 10.73 -5.08
CA GLY A 22 23.36 9.55 -4.76
C GLY A 22 22.13 9.42 -5.67
N SER A 23 21.42 10.52 -5.94
CA SER A 23 20.29 10.53 -6.88
C SER A 23 20.74 10.26 -8.31
N ALA A 24 21.84 10.90 -8.77
CA ALA A 24 22.36 10.66 -10.11
C ALA A 24 22.74 9.18 -10.31
N PHE A 25 23.44 8.60 -9.34
CA PHE A 25 23.80 7.18 -9.33
C PHE A 25 22.56 6.28 -9.34
N PHE A 26 21.58 6.49 -8.47
CA PHE A 26 20.39 5.63 -8.43
C PHE A 26 19.55 5.74 -9.72
N LEU A 27 19.32 6.96 -10.20
CA LEU A 27 18.50 7.20 -11.39
C LEU A 27 19.10 6.59 -12.65
N SER A 28 20.44 6.56 -12.79
CA SER A 28 21.08 5.93 -13.94
C SER A 28 20.80 4.42 -14.03
N TYR A 29 20.59 3.73 -12.91
CA TYR A 29 20.20 2.31 -12.90
C TYR A 29 18.70 2.10 -13.08
N CYS A 30 17.86 3.09 -12.75
CA CYS A 30 16.41 2.98 -12.86
C CYS A 30 15.86 3.35 -14.24
N ALA A 31 16.63 4.04 -15.07
CA ALA A 31 16.22 4.44 -16.41
C ALA A 31 16.06 3.21 -17.33
N PRO A 32 14.85 2.91 -17.84
CA PRO A 32 14.66 1.79 -18.75
C PRO A 32 15.31 2.08 -20.12
N THR A 33 15.95 1.07 -20.70
CA THR A 33 16.45 1.12 -22.07
C THR A 33 15.30 0.89 -23.06
N SER A 34 15.54 1.11 -24.35
CA SER A 34 14.59 0.75 -25.42
C SER A 34 14.22 -0.74 -25.38
N GLU A 35 15.20 -1.61 -25.14
CA GLU A 35 14.99 -3.05 -24.97
C GLU A 35 14.08 -3.38 -23.79
N HIS A 36 14.29 -2.75 -22.62
CA HIS A 36 13.42 -2.90 -21.46
C HIS A 36 11.96 -2.48 -21.77
N MET A 37 11.76 -1.47 -22.62
CA MET A 37 10.43 -1.02 -23.01
C MET A 37 9.71 -2.01 -23.94
N GLU A 38 10.43 -2.72 -24.81
CA GLU A 38 9.86 -3.82 -25.59
C GLU A 38 9.46 -4.99 -24.69
N TRP A 39 10.32 -5.38 -23.74
CA TRP A 39 9.97 -6.41 -22.74
C TRP A 39 8.79 -6.01 -21.87
N ARG A 40 8.66 -4.72 -21.54
CA ARG A 40 7.53 -4.20 -20.78
C ARG A 40 6.19 -4.55 -21.44
N LYS A 41 6.09 -4.53 -22.77
CA LYS A 41 4.86 -4.92 -23.48
C LYS A 41 4.47 -6.37 -23.17
N ILE A 42 5.44 -7.28 -23.19
CA ILE A 42 5.26 -8.70 -22.87
C ILE A 42 4.88 -8.90 -21.40
N VAL A 43 5.56 -8.20 -20.48
CA VAL A 43 5.28 -8.26 -19.04
C VAL A 43 3.86 -7.80 -18.73
N ILE A 44 3.42 -6.69 -19.33
CA ILE A 44 2.07 -6.15 -19.13
C ILE A 44 1.01 -7.11 -19.70
N ALA A 45 1.25 -7.67 -20.90
CA ALA A 45 0.33 -8.63 -21.51
C ALA A 45 0.16 -9.91 -20.66
N ARG A 46 1.18 -10.30 -19.89
CA ARG A 46 1.18 -11.49 -19.02
C ARG A 46 0.91 -11.17 -17.55
N LYS A 47 0.58 -9.92 -17.21
CA LYS A 47 0.40 -9.48 -15.82
C LYS A 47 -0.80 -10.18 -15.20
N LYS A 48 -0.56 -10.91 -14.10
CA LYS A 48 -1.63 -11.44 -13.26
C LYS A 48 -2.14 -10.35 -12.30
N PRO A 49 -3.45 -10.28 -12.01
CA PRO A 49 -3.97 -9.44 -10.93
C PRO A 49 -3.25 -9.75 -9.61
N ARG A 50 -3.00 -8.72 -8.80
CA ARG A 50 -2.40 -8.88 -7.46
C ARG A 50 -3.39 -9.68 -6.61
N PRO A 51 -2.96 -10.76 -5.93
CA PRO A 51 -3.86 -11.53 -5.07
C PRO A 51 -4.34 -10.67 -3.89
N PHE A 52 -5.59 -10.85 -3.50
CA PHE A 52 -6.14 -10.29 -2.27
C PHE A 52 -5.99 -11.29 -1.14
N TYR A 53 -5.68 -10.79 0.06
CA TYR A 53 -5.57 -11.59 1.27
C TYR A 53 -6.67 -11.19 2.25
N VAL A 54 -7.40 -12.18 2.75
CA VAL A 54 -8.46 -11.96 3.72
C VAL A 54 -7.84 -12.04 5.11
N GLN A 55 -7.98 -10.95 5.86
CA GLN A 55 -7.42 -10.87 7.20
C GLN A 55 -8.47 -11.29 8.24
N PRO A 56 -8.08 -12.12 9.23
CA PRO A 56 -8.98 -12.47 10.31
C PRO A 56 -9.21 -11.26 11.25
N VAL A 57 -10.26 -11.38 12.05
CA VAL A 57 -10.68 -10.33 12.99
C VAL A 57 -10.76 -10.95 14.38
N THR A 58 -10.16 -10.30 15.38
CA THR A 58 -10.23 -10.75 16.78
C THR A 58 -11.45 -10.17 17.48
N PHE A 59 -12.16 -10.95 18.28
CA PHE A 59 -13.30 -10.50 19.09
C PHE A 59 -13.02 -10.76 20.57
N GLU A 60 -13.41 -9.81 21.42
CA GLU A 60 -13.42 -10.01 22.87
C GLU A 60 -14.78 -10.55 23.28
N ASN A 61 -14.76 -11.69 23.97
CA ASN A 61 -15.95 -12.35 24.48
C ASN A 61 -16.34 -11.77 25.85
N ALA A 62 -17.56 -12.08 26.32
CA ALA A 62 -18.05 -11.62 27.62
C ALA A 62 -17.21 -12.12 28.82
N ASP A 63 -16.53 -13.26 28.66
CA ASP A 63 -15.64 -13.86 29.65
C ASP A 63 -14.20 -13.29 29.61
N LYS A 64 -13.96 -12.22 28.85
CA LYS A 64 -12.64 -11.60 28.61
C LYS A 64 -11.65 -12.48 27.85
N THR A 65 -12.12 -13.52 27.17
CA THR A 65 -11.29 -14.29 26.23
C THR A 65 -11.30 -13.64 24.84
N ILE A 66 -10.27 -13.89 24.05
CA ILE A 66 -10.12 -13.36 22.69
C ILE A 66 -10.30 -14.51 21.68
N THR A 67 -11.26 -14.37 20.76
CA THR A 67 -11.47 -15.31 19.65
C THR A 67 -10.96 -14.73 18.34
N LEU A 68 -10.45 -15.60 17.46
CA LEU A 68 -10.02 -15.23 16.12
C LEU A 68 -11.05 -15.73 15.11
N LYS A 69 -11.76 -14.80 14.45
CA LYS A 69 -12.68 -15.13 13.36
C LYS A 69 -11.94 -15.10 12.03
N ASN A 70 -11.85 -16.27 11.39
CA ASN A 70 -11.34 -16.43 10.04
C ASN A 70 -12.47 -16.28 9.01
N TYR A 71 -12.11 -15.87 7.80
CA TYR A 71 -13.05 -15.67 6.69
C TYR A 71 -12.56 -16.46 5.47
N PRO A 72 -13.46 -16.91 4.57
CA PRO A 72 -13.07 -17.58 3.34
C PRO A 72 -12.26 -16.63 2.45
N GLY A 73 -11.38 -17.20 1.62
CA GLY A 73 -10.58 -16.50 0.62
C GLY A 73 -11.38 -16.02 -0.59
N SER A 74 -12.55 -15.41 -0.37
CA SER A 74 -13.47 -14.93 -1.40
C SER A 74 -13.74 -13.43 -1.26
N ASN A 75 -14.36 -12.82 -2.28
CA ASN A 75 -14.73 -11.41 -2.26
C ASN A 75 -15.71 -11.11 -1.10
N GLU A 76 -16.66 -12.01 -0.87
CA GLU A 76 -17.62 -11.93 0.23
C GLU A 76 -16.90 -12.04 1.58
N GLY A 77 -15.90 -12.93 1.69
CA GLY A 77 -15.05 -13.04 2.87
C GLY A 77 -14.29 -11.75 3.17
N ILE A 78 -13.75 -11.09 2.15
CA ILE A 78 -13.13 -9.76 2.29
C ILE A 78 -14.16 -8.76 2.82
N ILE A 79 -15.30 -8.62 2.15
CA ILE A 79 -16.33 -7.64 2.52
C ILE A 79 -16.78 -7.86 3.97
N GLN A 80 -17.08 -9.11 4.34
CA GLN A 80 -17.52 -9.43 5.69
C GLN A 80 -16.44 -9.13 6.74
N SER A 81 -15.16 -9.39 6.43
CA SER A 81 -14.06 -9.04 7.33
C SER A 81 -13.99 -7.53 7.63
N PHE A 82 -14.37 -6.67 6.68
CA PHE A 82 -14.42 -5.23 6.87
C PHE A 82 -15.68 -4.78 7.62
N VAL A 83 -16.85 -5.36 7.31
CA VAL A 83 -18.10 -5.10 8.04
C VAL A 83 -17.91 -5.38 9.52
N ASP A 84 -17.36 -6.54 9.86
CA ASP A 84 -17.11 -6.96 11.24
C ASP A 84 -16.10 -6.05 11.94
N ARG A 85 -15.06 -5.60 11.21
CA ARG A 85 -14.01 -4.70 11.72
C ARG A 85 -14.51 -3.32 12.13
N TYR A 86 -15.59 -2.82 11.51
CA TYR A 86 -16.18 -1.51 11.82
C TYR A 86 -17.61 -1.60 12.35
N SER A 87 -18.05 -2.80 12.73
CA SER A 87 -19.35 -3.04 13.34
C SER A 87 -19.51 -2.29 14.67
N SER A 88 -20.76 -2.17 15.12
CA SER A 88 -21.10 -1.61 16.44
C SER A 88 -20.55 -2.44 17.61
N GLN A 89 -20.15 -3.69 17.37
CA GLN A 89 -19.46 -4.53 18.36
C GLN A 89 -18.02 -4.07 18.63
N ARG A 90 -17.53 -3.06 17.90
CA ARG A 90 -16.19 -2.50 18.06
C ARG A 90 -16.26 -1.15 18.75
N LYS A 91 -15.45 -0.99 19.79
CA LYS A 91 -15.32 0.26 20.57
C LYS A 91 -15.22 1.51 19.69
N PHE A 92 -14.49 1.43 18.58
CA PHE A 92 -14.27 2.56 17.69
C PHE A 92 -14.90 2.39 16.30
N GLY A 93 -15.66 1.32 16.02
CA GLY A 93 -16.12 1.02 14.65
C GLY A 93 -16.91 2.16 14.00
N PRO A 94 -18.11 2.50 14.50
CA PRO A 94 -18.92 3.59 13.95
C PRO A 94 -18.27 4.97 14.10
N ALA A 95 -17.54 5.21 15.19
CA ALA A 95 -16.85 6.47 15.42
C ALA A 95 -15.72 6.70 14.40
N ALA A 96 -14.98 5.66 14.02
CA ALA A 96 -13.95 5.72 12.99
C ALA A 96 -14.54 6.02 11.62
N LEU A 97 -15.68 5.41 11.26
CA LEU A 97 -16.37 5.71 10.00
C LEU A 97 -16.86 7.17 9.95
N LYS A 98 -17.43 7.67 11.06
CA LYS A 98 -17.84 9.08 11.17
C LYS A 98 -16.65 10.03 11.07
N ALA A 99 -15.55 9.72 11.73
CA ALA A 99 -14.33 10.52 11.66
C ALA A 99 -13.76 10.56 10.24
N LEU A 100 -13.71 9.42 9.55
CA LEU A 100 -13.26 9.33 8.16
C LEU A 100 -14.12 10.20 7.24
N LYS A 101 -15.46 10.13 7.39
CA LYS A 101 -16.39 10.96 6.62
C LYS A 101 -16.19 12.46 6.90
N SER A 102 -16.00 12.82 8.16
CA SER A 102 -15.76 14.22 8.55
C SER A 102 -14.49 14.79 7.93
N VAL A 103 -13.41 14.00 7.84
CA VAL A 103 -12.17 14.41 7.17
C VAL A 103 -12.39 14.55 5.67
N TRP A 104 -13.05 13.56 5.06
CA TRP A 104 -13.41 13.60 3.63
C TRP A 104 -14.18 14.87 3.27
N ASP A 105 -15.19 15.24 4.07
CA ASP A 105 -16.04 16.41 3.84
C ASP A 105 -15.28 17.71 3.99
N ARG A 106 -14.46 17.83 5.04
CA ARG A 106 -13.63 19.01 5.27
C ARG A 106 -12.65 19.26 4.11
N ASP A 107 -12.06 18.19 3.59
CA ASP A 107 -10.95 18.31 2.64
C ASP A 107 -11.44 18.36 1.17
N GLN A 108 -12.76 18.29 0.91
CA GLN A 108 -13.33 18.41 -0.44
C GLN A 108 -12.90 19.70 -1.16
N ALA A 109 -12.70 20.80 -0.42
CA ALA A 109 -12.29 22.07 -0.98
C ALA A 109 -10.93 22.01 -1.73
N TYR A 110 -10.06 21.05 -1.37
CA TYR A 110 -8.76 20.87 -2.03
C TYR A 110 -8.84 20.00 -3.29
N PHE A 111 -9.98 19.35 -3.56
CA PHE A 111 -10.19 18.48 -4.71
C PHE A 111 -11.40 18.95 -5.53
N PRO A 112 -11.35 20.16 -6.12
CA PRO A 112 -12.45 20.66 -6.93
C PRO A 112 -12.70 19.70 -8.12
N PRO A 113 -13.95 19.54 -8.55
CA PRO A 113 -14.25 18.74 -9.72
C PRO A 113 -13.49 19.29 -10.93
N PRO A 114 -13.05 18.42 -11.87
CA PRO A 114 -12.43 18.90 -13.10
C PRO A 114 -13.37 19.88 -13.78
N ALA A 115 -12.84 21.01 -14.25
CA ALA A 115 -13.62 21.96 -15.03
C ALA A 115 -14.32 21.20 -16.18
N ALA A 116 -15.63 21.44 -16.34
CA ALA A 116 -16.39 20.85 -17.43
C ALA A 116 -15.69 21.20 -18.75
N LYS A 117 -15.36 20.18 -19.54
CA LYS A 117 -14.80 20.35 -20.90
C LYS A 117 -15.91 20.72 -21.87
#